data_AF-A0A135UQF6-F1
#
_entry.id   AF-A0A135UQF6-F1
#
_cell.length_a   1.000
_cell.length_b   1.000
_cell.length_c   1.000
_cell.angle_alpha   90.00
_cell.angle_beta   90.00
_cell.angle_gamma   90.00
#
_symmetry.space_group_name_H-M   'P 1'
#
loop_
_entity.id
_entity.type
_entity.pdbx_description
1 polymer ?
#
loop_
_entity_poly.entity_id
_entity_poly.type
_entity_poly.pdbx_seq_one_letter_code
_entity_poly.pdbx_strand_id
1 'polypeptide(L)'
;MVRFAGFSALALAASTVTAASSADSSCIGVNAVSSTCRPSETLHSREFFYVGGQSAPDPTGNITIGQLYVEKLTPILTLRSTPLVFIHGGGIPGTTWLNTPDNRPGWATYFLKQGYQVYLVDANSIGRSTANNAANFTMAVGMSAEFVEMGFTGVKNYNTYPQSQLHTQWPGTGMRGDPFFDQFQQSFIPYTTSQVSQELAMRTAGCELLSLIGAQSYLISHSLGSKFAIGISNDCPQHLAGNINVEPSTIPFRAYGYGLTSTAANPWGLTNTPVDYEPAVSSAAELNATVESVGEPSLAHRNCYLQKEPVRKLPKIASVPYLALTGEASVHITYDHCIIDYLKQVGGQPEWIKLSEVGIKGNGHFMHLEKNNLDIAPLVHKWIKKQQQWWWW
;
A
#
# COMPACT_ATOMS: atom_id res chain seq x y z
N MET A 1 4.07 77.39 -46.17
CA MET A 1 2.83 76.69 -45.81
C MET A 1 3.15 75.21 -45.59
N VAL A 2 2.90 74.69 -44.38
CA VAL A 2 2.46 73.30 -44.07
C VAL A 2 3.45 72.16 -44.42
N ARG A 3 3.81 71.18 -43.59
CA ARG A 3 3.62 70.80 -42.17
C ARG A 3 4.63 69.66 -41.91
N PHE A 4 5.19 69.59 -40.70
CA PHE A 4 5.78 68.37 -40.14
C PHE A 4 4.68 67.32 -39.91
N ALA A 5 4.93 66.07 -40.28
CA ALA A 5 4.33 64.84 -39.77
C ALA A 5 5.27 63.70 -40.21
N GLY A 6 5.71 62.73 -39.40
CA GLY A 6 5.25 62.24 -38.11
C GLY A 6 5.58 60.74 -38.14
N PHE A 7 6.53 60.31 -37.33
CA PHE A 7 6.92 58.90 -37.19
C PHE A 7 5.71 58.03 -36.80
N SER A 8 5.61 56.83 -37.38
CA SER A 8 4.80 55.74 -36.82
C SER A 8 5.57 54.44 -36.98
N ALA A 9 6.29 54.07 -35.92
CA ALA A 9 6.80 52.73 -35.72
C ALA A 9 5.62 51.86 -35.27
N LEU A 10 5.24 50.87 -36.08
CA LEU A 10 4.35 49.80 -35.65
C LEU A 10 5.12 48.89 -34.68
N ALA A 11 4.86 49.02 -33.39
CA ALA A 11 5.24 48.02 -32.40
C ALA A 11 4.25 46.85 -32.48
N LEU A 12 4.66 45.71 -33.02
CA LEU A 12 3.94 44.45 -32.83
C LEU A 12 4.12 44.00 -31.38
N ALA A 13 3.09 44.20 -30.56
CA ALA A 13 2.98 43.54 -29.27
C ALA A 13 2.72 42.05 -29.51
N ALA A 14 3.75 41.22 -29.34
CA ALA A 14 3.59 39.78 -29.23
C ALA A 14 2.99 39.47 -27.86
N SER A 15 1.67 39.31 -27.80
CA SER A 15 0.97 38.75 -26.64
C SER A 15 1.28 37.26 -26.58
N THR A 16 2.24 36.88 -25.74
CA THR A 16 2.41 35.49 -25.31
C THR A 16 1.21 35.11 -24.45
N VAL A 17 0.20 34.48 -25.06
CA VAL A 17 -0.85 33.78 -24.33
C VAL A 17 -0.21 32.57 -23.68
N THR A 18 0.16 32.70 -22.41
CA THR A 18 0.37 31.54 -21.54
C THR A 18 -0.98 30.84 -21.41
N ALA A 19 -1.19 29.80 -22.21
CA ALA A 19 -2.29 28.87 -22.00
C ALA A 19 -2.03 28.13 -20.69
N ALA A 20 -2.52 28.67 -19.58
CA ALA A 20 -2.79 27.88 -18.40
C ALA A 20 -3.84 26.85 -18.83
N SER A 21 -3.46 25.58 -18.93
CA SER A 21 -4.41 24.50 -19.16
C SER A 21 -5.36 24.46 -17.97
N SER A 22 -6.55 25.05 -18.11
CA SER A 22 -7.65 24.76 -17.21
C SER A 22 -7.91 23.26 -17.34
N ALA A 23 -7.58 22.49 -16.31
CA ALA A 23 -8.01 21.11 -16.24
C ALA A 23 -9.52 21.09 -16.46
N ASP A 24 -9.97 20.36 -17.47
CA ASP A 24 -11.40 20.26 -17.77
C ASP A 24 -12.08 19.66 -16.54
N SER A 25 -12.81 20.50 -15.80
CA SER A 25 -13.48 20.08 -14.56
C SER A 25 -14.50 18.97 -14.81
N SER A 26 -14.85 18.70 -16.07
CA SER A 26 -15.73 17.60 -16.45
C SER A 26 -15.11 16.21 -16.30
N CYS A 27 -13.78 16.08 -16.17
CA CYS A 27 -13.10 14.77 -16.15
C CYS A 27 -12.40 14.46 -14.82
N ILE A 28 -12.85 15.07 -13.73
CA ILE A 28 -12.31 14.86 -12.38
C ILE A 28 -13.24 13.94 -11.59
N GLY A 29 -12.65 13.03 -10.81
CA GLY A 29 -13.38 12.08 -9.98
C GLY A 29 -14.38 11.23 -10.77
N VAL A 30 -15.58 11.04 -10.24
CA VAL A 30 -16.62 10.20 -10.87
C VAL A 30 -17.03 10.68 -12.27
N ASN A 31 -16.90 11.99 -12.55
CA ASN A 31 -17.28 12.55 -13.86
C ASN A 31 -16.37 12.05 -15.00
N ALA A 32 -15.19 11.52 -14.66
CA ALA A 32 -14.28 10.89 -15.62
C ALA A 32 -14.87 9.66 -16.33
N VAL A 33 -15.98 9.09 -15.83
CA VAL A 33 -16.72 8.01 -16.50
C VAL A 33 -17.32 8.48 -17.84
N SER A 34 -17.47 9.79 -18.06
CA SER A 34 -17.93 10.33 -19.33
C SER A 34 -17.11 9.81 -20.51
N SER A 35 -17.78 9.38 -21.58
CA SER A 35 -17.13 8.90 -22.81
C SER A 35 -16.31 9.96 -23.54
N THR A 36 -16.44 11.23 -23.15
CA THR A 36 -15.63 12.34 -23.66
C THR A 36 -14.29 12.48 -22.95
N CYS A 37 -14.16 11.89 -21.75
CA CYS A 37 -12.93 11.93 -20.98
C CYS A 37 -11.92 10.93 -21.55
N ARG A 38 -10.66 11.34 -21.63
CA ARG A 38 -9.57 10.48 -22.08
C ARG A 38 -8.77 10.00 -20.88
N PRO A 39 -8.50 8.69 -20.75
CA PRO A 39 -7.73 8.18 -19.63
C PRO A 39 -6.28 8.70 -19.71
N SER A 40 -5.75 9.15 -18.58
CA SER A 40 -4.33 9.51 -18.43
C SER A 40 -3.52 8.26 -18.06
N GLU A 41 -3.70 7.17 -18.80
CA GLU A 41 -3.10 5.87 -18.51
C GLU A 41 -2.04 5.49 -19.54
N THR A 42 -1.01 4.75 -19.10
CA THR A 42 0.03 4.21 -19.97
C THR A 42 -0.56 3.09 -20.80
N LEU A 43 -0.36 3.10 -22.12
CA LEU A 43 -0.82 2.01 -22.99
C LEU A 43 -0.20 0.66 -22.57
N HIS A 44 -1.04 -0.37 -22.46
CA HIS A 44 -0.66 -1.70 -22.01
C HIS A 44 -1.68 -2.75 -22.50
N SER A 45 -1.31 -4.03 -22.46
CA SER A 45 -2.28 -5.13 -22.53
C SER A 45 -2.73 -5.54 -21.13
N ARG A 46 -3.98 -5.96 -21.02
CA ARG A 46 -4.61 -6.40 -19.77
C ARG A 46 -5.08 -7.84 -19.90
N GLU A 47 -4.65 -8.66 -18.95
CA GLU A 47 -5.07 -10.05 -18.76
C GLU A 47 -5.50 -10.25 -17.31
N PHE A 48 -6.26 -11.30 -17.01
CA PHE A 48 -6.60 -11.65 -15.63
C PHE A 48 -6.62 -13.16 -15.42
N PHE A 49 -6.35 -13.57 -14.18
CA PHE A 49 -6.27 -14.97 -13.76
C PHE A 49 -6.83 -15.14 -12.35
N TYR A 50 -7.20 -16.38 -12.02
CA TYR A 50 -7.34 -16.83 -10.64
C TYR A 50 -6.20 -17.79 -10.33
N VAL A 51 -5.52 -17.60 -9.20
CA VAL A 51 -4.35 -18.39 -8.80
C VAL A 51 -4.56 -18.98 -7.40
N GLY A 52 -4.03 -20.18 -7.19
CA GLY A 52 -4.29 -20.96 -6.00
C GLY A 52 -5.73 -21.42 -5.91
N GLY A 53 -6.21 -21.53 -4.68
CA GLY A 53 -7.51 -22.09 -4.38
C GLY A 53 -7.44 -23.58 -4.04
N GLN A 54 -8.34 -23.99 -3.15
CA GLN A 54 -8.50 -25.37 -2.71
C GLN A 54 -9.98 -25.74 -2.70
N SER A 55 -10.25 -27.02 -2.91
CA SER A 55 -11.60 -27.58 -2.81
C SER A 55 -12.05 -27.62 -1.34
N ALA A 56 -13.25 -27.13 -1.06
CA ALA A 56 -13.89 -27.23 0.25
C ALA A 56 -15.33 -27.72 0.10
N PRO A 57 -15.84 -28.54 1.05
CA PRO A 57 -17.22 -29.00 1.00
C PRO A 57 -18.20 -27.88 1.34
N ASP A 58 -19.33 -27.88 0.64
CA ASP A 58 -20.50 -27.03 0.81
C ASP A 58 -21.78 -27.88 0.63
N PRO A 59 -22.96 -27.49 1.18
CA PRO A 59 -24.19 -28.26 0.98
C PRO A 59 -24.57 -28.52 -0.49
N THR A 60 -24.09 -27.70 -1.43
CA THR A 60 -24.33 -27.86 -2.87
C THR A 60 -23.26 -28.69 -3.60
N GLY A 61 -22.17 -29.06 -2.93
CA GLY A 61 -21.04 -29.78 -3.52
C GLY A 61 -19.69 -29.19 -3.09
N ASN A 62 -18.63 -29.50 -3.81
CA ASN A 62 -17.32 -28.91 -3.53
C ASN A 62 -17.19 -27.54 -4.21
N ILE A 63 -16.84 -26.52 -3.44
CA ILE A 63 -16.56 -25.15 -3.89
C ILE A 63 -15.06 -24.85 -3.83
N THR A 64 -14.60 -23.83 -4.56
CA THR A 64 -13.21 -23.33 -4.47
C THR A 64 -13.12 -22.18 -3.47
N ILE A 65 -12.16 -22.27 -2.54
CA ILE A 65 -11.83 -21.22 -1.56
C ILE A 65 -10.32 -20.94 -1.56
N GLY A 66 -9.90 -19.78 -1.07
CA GLY A 66 -8.47 -19.47 -0.91
C GLY A 66 -7.76 -18.98 -2.17
N GLN A 67 -8.48 -18.82 -3.28
CA GLN A 67 -7.97 -18.30 -4.54
C GLN A 67 -7.74 -16.78 -4.51
N LEU A 68 -6.85 -16.30 -5.38
CA LEU A 68 -6.57 -14.90 -5.62
C LEU A 68 -6.92 -14.52 -7.06
N TYR A 69 -7.73 -13.50 -7.24
CA TYR A 69 -7.83 -12.77 -8.50
C TYR A 69 -6.56 -11.94 -8.71
N VAL A 70 -6.00 -12.05 -9.91
CA VAL A 70 -4.79 -11.37 -10.32
C VAL A 70 -5.03 -10.70 -11.67
N GLU A 71 -4.81 -9.40 -11.73
CA GLU A 71 -4.84 -8.62 -12.95
C GLU A 71 -3.42 -8.33 -13.42
N LYS A 72 -3.08 -8.75 -14.63
CA LYS A 72 -1.75 -8.58 -15.23
C LYS A 72 -1.80 -7.47 -16.26
N LEU A 73 -1.00 -6.43 -16.04
CA LEU A 73 -0.82 -5.29 -16.93
C LEU A 73 0.58 -5.34 -17.54
N THR A 74 0.67 -5.42 -18.87
CA THR A 74 1.96 -5.49 -19.58
C THR A 74 2.15 -4.26 -20.46
N PRO A 75 3.18 -3.43 -20.21
CA PRO A 75 3.40 -2.23 -21.03
C PRO A 75 3.79 -2.62 -22.46
N ILE A 76 3.58 -1.71 -23.42
CA ILE A 76 3.98 -1.94 -24.82
C ILE A 76 5.46 -2.29 -24.93
N LEU A 77 6.28 -1.68 -24.08
CA LEU A 77 7.72 -1.94 -24.00
C LEU A 77 8.08 -2.41 -22.58
N THR A 78 8.30 -3.71 -22.43
CA THR A 78 8.81 -4.29 -21.18
C THR A 78 10.31 -4.05 -21.10
N LEU A 79 10.72 -3.12 -20.23
CA LEU A 79 12.12 -2.76 -20.01
C LEU A 79 12.73 -3.44 -18.79
N ARG A 80 11.88 -3.99 -17.91
CA ARG A 80 12.27 -4.54 -16.61
C ARG A 80 11.94 -6.02 -16.54
N SER A 81 12.95 -6.84 -16.24
CA SER A 81 12.80 -8.30 -16.09
C SER A 81 12.24 -8.73 -14.74
N THR A 82 12.19 -7.83 -13.76
CA THR A 82 11.67 -8.09 -12.41
C THR A 82 10.30 -7.45 -12.29
N PRO A 83 9.20 -8.23 -12.25
CA PRO A 83 7.85 -7.68 -12.17
C PRO A 83 7.54 -7.07 -10.81
N LEU A 84 6.46 -6.30 -10.77
CA LEU A 84 5.92 -5.72 -9.54
C LEU A 84 4.56 -6.35 -9.24
N VAL A 85 4.40 -6.89 -8.04
CA VAL A 85 3.14 -7.44 -7.54
C VAL A 85 2.60 -6.50 -6.47
N PHE A 86 1.45 -5.89 -6.73
CA PHE A 86 0.81 -4.93 -5.85
C PHE A 86 -0.25 -5.61 -4.98
N ILE A 87 -0.17 -5.38 -3.67
CA ILE A 87 -1.05 -5.98 -2.66
C ILE A 87 -1.70 -4.87 -1.84
N HIS A 88 -3.01 -4.72 -1.97
CA HIS A 88 -3.77 -3.64 -1.32
C HIS A 88 -3.93 -3.81 0.20
N GLY A 89 -4.46 -2.77 0.85
CA GLY A 89 -4.81 -2.75 2.28
C GLY A 89 -6.15 -3.42 2.61
N GLY A 90 -6.58 -3.30 3.88
CA GLY A 90 -7.84 -3.89 4.32
C GLY A 90 -9.06 -3.14 3.77
N GLY A 91 -10.05 -3.88 3.29
CA GLY A 91 -11.35 -3.33 2.91
C GLY A 91 -11.38 -2.59 1.57
N ILE A 92 -10.37 -2.68 0.72
CA ILE A 92 -10.36 -2.12 -0.64
C ILE A 92 -9.74 -3.13 -1.61
N PRO A 93 -10.12 -3.20 -2.89
CA PRO A 93 -9.49 -4.13 -3.84
C PRO A 93 -8.24 -3.52 -4.50
N GLY A 94 -7.58 -4.30 -5.36
CA GLY A 94 -6.36 -3.93 -6.09
C GLY A 94 -6.53 -2.72 -7.02
N THR A 95 -7.76 -2.27 -7.26
CA THR A 95 -8.05 -1.04 -8.00
C THR A 95 -7.49 0.21 -7.33
N THR A 96 -7.13 0.16 -6.03
CA THR A 96 -6.44 1.27 -5.34
C THR A 96 -5.12 1.68 -6.01
N TRP A 97 -4.53 0.81 -6.82
CA TRP A 97 -3.28 1.10 -7.53
C TRP A 97 -3.48 1.71 -8.92
N LEU A 98 -4.71 1.76 -9.42
CA LEU A 98 -5.10 2.36 -10.70
C LEU A 98 -5.24 3.88 -10.54
N ASN A 99 -6.19 4.54 -11.21
CA ASN A 99 -6.39 5.98 -11.06
C ASN A 99 -6.84 6.35 -9.63
N THR A 100 -6.48 7.56 -9.20
CA THR A 100 -6.87 8.09 -7.90
C THR A 100 -8.36 8.46 -7.85
N PRO A 101 -8.96 8.69 -6.66
CA PRO A 101 -10.35 9.09 -6.53
C PRO A 101 -10.73 10.39 -7.26
N ASP A 102 -9.74 11.26 -7.53
CA ASP A 102 -9.87 12.48 -8.33
C ASP A 102 -9.44 12.30 -9.81
N ASN A 103 -9.28 11.05 -10.26
CA ASN A 103 -8.94 10.64 -11.63
C ASN A 103 -7.53 11.01 -12.13
N ARG A 104 -6.56 11.23 -11.22
CA ARG A 104 -5.15 11.33 -11.60
C ARG A 104 -4.57 9.93 -11.85
N PRO A 105 -3.47 9.81 -12.60
CA PRO A 105 -2.74 8.55 -12.72
C PRO A 105 -2.26 8.06 -11.34
N GLY A 106 -2.42 6.76 -11.06
CA GLY A 106 -1.82 6.15 -9.89
C GLY A 106 -0.56 5.36 -10.21
N TRP A 107 -0.18 4.51 -9.26
CA TRP A 107 1.11 3.85 -9.28
C TRP A 107 1.22 2.80 -10.39
N ALA A 108 0.14 2.08 -10.74
CA ALA A 108 0.15 1.15 -11.87
C ALA A 108 0.55 1.87 -13.17
N THR A 109 -0.08 3.01 -13.47
CA THR A 109 0.26 3.84 -14.63
C THR A 109 1.73 4.29 -14.60
N TYR A 110 2.21 4.75 -13.44
CA TYR A 110 3.60 5.20 -13.28
C TYR A 110 4.60 4.07 -13.56
N PHE A 111 4.41 2.90 -12.96
CA PHE A 111 5.35 1.78 -13.10
C PHE A 111 5.28 1.09 -14.47
N LEU A 112 4.10 1.04 -15.10
CA LEU A 112 3.99 0.65 -16.51
C LEU A 112 4.83 1.58 -17.40
N LYS A 113 4.82 2.90 -17.14
CA LYS A 113 5.65 3.87 -17.87
C LYS A 113 7.15 3.65 -17.65
N GLN A 114 7.55 3.10 -16.50
CA GLN A 114 8.93 2.72 -16.21
C GLN A 114 9.33 1.37 -16.84
N GLY A 115 8.41 0.72 -17.57
CA GLY A 115 8.61 -0.53 -18.30
C GLY A 115 8.50 -1.80 -17.45
N TYR A 116 7.87 -1.72 -16.27
CA TYR A 116 7.58 -2.89 -15.45
C TYR A 116 6.31 -3.59 -15.93
N GLN A 117 6.33 -4.93 -15.93
CA GLN A 117 5.09 -5.70 -15.88
C GLN A 117 4.52 -5.62 -14.46
N VAL A 118 3.21 -5.38 -14.36
CA VAL A 118 2.51 -5.11 -13.10
C VAL A 118 1.42 -6.16 -12.88
N TYR A 119 1.37 -6.70 -11.68
CA TYR A 119 0.33 -7.63 -11.23
C TYR A 119 -0.44 -6.96 -10.08
N LEU A 120 -1.75 -6.75 -10.23
CA LEU A 120 -2.61 -6.24 -9.18
C LEU A 120 -3.38 -7.41 -8.57
N VAL A 121 -3.19 -7.63 -7.27
CA VAL A 121 -3.81 -8.74 -6.55
C VAL A 121 -4.99 -8.22 -5.74
N ASP A 122 -6.14 -8.85 -5.90
CA ASP A 122 -7.20 -8.80 -4.89
C ASP A 122 -6.87 -9.87 -3.84
N ALA A 123 -6.55 -9.46 -2.61
CA ALA A 123 -6.20 -10.37 -1.54
C ALA A 123 -7.38 -11.30 -1.20
N ASN A 124 -7.08 -12.47 -0.64
CA ASN A 124 -8.11 -13.47 -0.35
C ASN A 124 -9.28 -12.87 0.45
N SER A 125 -10.50 -13.16 0.00
CA SER A 125 -11.76 -12.70 0.55
C SER A 125 -11.96 -11.18 0.55
N ILE A 126 -11.36 -10.51 -0.42
CA ILE A 126 -11.58 -9.10 -0.75
C ILE A 126 -11.79 -9.00 -2.27
N GLY A 127 -12.72 -8.15 -2.69
CA GLY A 127 -12.94 -7.85 -4.11
C GLY A 127 -13.35 -9.08 -4.91
N ARG A 128 -12.61 -9.36 -6.00
CA ARG A 128 -12.88 -10.48 -6.91
C ARG A 128 -12.36 -11.82 -6.39
N SER A 129 -11.63 -11.82 -5.28
CA SER A 129 -11.16 -13.01 -4.55
C SER A 129 -12.14 -13.45 -3.46
N THR A 130 -13.44 -13.33 -3.72
CA THR A 130 -14.53 -13.44 -2.75
C THR A 130 -14.47 -14.71 -1.88
N ALA A 131 -14.91 -14.55 -0.63
CA ALA A 131 -15.18 -15.65 0.27
C ALA A 131 -16.38 -16.48 -0.21
N ASN A 132 -16.12 -17.71 -0.66
CA ASN A 132 -17.18 -18.57 -1.18
C ASN A 132 -17.82 -19.48 -0.13
N ASN A 133 -17.25 -19.60 1.07
CA ASN A 133 -17.83 -20.39 2.17
C ASN A 133 -18.51 -19.47 3.19
N ALA A 134 -19.73 -19.04 2.91
CA ALA A 134 -20.45 -18.10 3.78
C ALA A 134 -20.74 -18.66 5.19
N ALA A 135 -20.85 -19.98 5.35
CA ALA A 135 -21.17 -20.62 6.62
C ALA A 135 -20.02 -20.48 7.66
N ASN A 136 -18.77 -20.50 7.19
CA ASN A 136 -17.59 -20.45 8.05
C ASN A 136 -16.79 -19.14 7.92
N PHE A 137 -17.37 -18.13 7.27
CA PHE A 137 -16.64 -16.92 6.92
C PHE A 137 -17.37 -15.66 7.36
N THR A 138 -17.05 -15.21 8.57
CA THR A 138 -17.54 -13.94 9.08
C THR A 138 -16.84 -12.79 8.36
N MET A 139 -17.62 -11.92 7.73
CA MET A 139 -17.13 -10.71 7.09
C MET A 139 -17.38 -9.49 7.99
N ALA A 140 -16.41 -8.60 8.05
CA ALA A 140 -16.64 -7.21 8.44
C ALA A 140 -17.38 -6.52 7.29
N VAL A 141 -18.36 -5.68 7.62
CA VAL A 141 -19.23 -4.97 6.66
C VAL A 141 -18.49 -3.93 5.79
N GLY A 142 -17.18 -3.75 5.98
CA GLY A 142 -16.37 -2.69 5.36
C GLY A 142 -15.94 -1.67 6.41
N MET A 143 -15.74 -0.41 5.99
CA MET A 143 -15.40 0.69 6.89
C MET A 143 -16.45 1.80 6.80
N SER A 144 -16.85 2.33 7.95
CA SER A 144 -17.79 3.46 8.00
C SER A 144 -17.10 4.73 7.51
N ALA A 145 -17.88 5.67 6.99
CA ALA A 145 -17.34 6.96 6.54
C ALA A 145 -16.66 7.72 7.69
N GLU A 146 -17.18 7.65 8.92
CA GLU A 146 -16.55 8.27 10.10
C GLU A 146 -15.15 7.71 10.36
N PHE A 147 -14.99 6.39 10.19
CA PHE A 147 -13.69 5.75 10.33
C PHE A 147 -12.73 6.16 9.21
N VAL A 148 -13.21 6.24 7.97
CA VAL A 148 -12.39 6.65 6.81
C VAL A 148 -11.96 8.12 6.90
N GLU A 149 -12.82 9.01 7.38
CA GLU A 149 -12.45 10.40 7.67
C GLU A 149 -11.39 10.46 8.78
N MET A 150 -11.69 9.87 9.94
CA MET A 150 -10.85 9.95 11.13
C MET A 150 -9.49 9.25 10.97
N GLY A 151 -9.46 8.13 10.25
CA GLY A 151 -8.27 7.29 10.13
C GLY A 151 -7.39 7.66 8.94
N PHE A 152 -7.97 8.20 7.86
CA PHE A 152 -7.28 8.24 6.56
C PHE A 152 -7.33 9.58 5.84
N THR A 153 -8.52 10.15 5.65
CA THR A 153 -8.75 11.21 4.66
C THR A 153 -8.90 12.60 5.27
N GLY A 154 -9.42 12.68 6.50
CA GLY A 154 -9.67 13.91 7.26
C GLY A 154 -9.02 13.90 8.64
N VAL A 155 -7.89 13.21 8.81
CA VAL A 155 -7.24 12.96 10.12
C VAL A 155 -6.93 14.25 10.90
N LYS A 156 -6.71 15.36 10.18
CA LYS A 156 -6.50 16.69 10.74
C LYS A 156 -7.71 17.19 11.55
N ASN A 157 -8.92 16.89 11.09
CA ASN A 157 -10.17 17.35 11.71
C ASN A 157 -10.47 16.60 13.02
N TYR A 158 -9.95 15.39 13.16
CA TYR A 158 -10.16 14.55 14.34
C TYR A 158 -9.04 14.69 15.39
N ASN A 159 -7.84 15.10 14.98
CA ASN A 159 -6.73 15.41 15.89
C ASN A 159 -6.44 14.32 16.95
N THR A 160 -6.50 13.05 16.55
CA THR A 160 -6.30 11.90 17.46
C THR A 160 -4.83 11.71 17.86
N TYR A 161 -3.90 12.33 17.13
CA TYR A 161 -2.46 12.38 17.42
C TYR A 161 -1.87 13.68 16.86
N PRO A 162 -0.80 14.25 17.46
CA PRO A 162 -0.31 15.58 17.09
C PRO A 162 0.06 15.74 15.62
N GLN A 163 0.63 14.71 15.01
CA GLN A 163 1.08 14.74 13.62
C GLN A 163 -0.06 14.79 12.61
N SER A 164 -1.30 14.44 12.99
CA SER A 164 -2.44 14.50 12.07
C SER A 164 -2.69 15.92 11.55
N GLN A 165 -2.24 16.94 12.28
CA GLN A 165 -2.32 18.35 11.89
C GLN A 165 -1.50 18.70 10.63
N LEU A 166 -0.55 17.84 10.26
CA LEU A 166 0.29 18.02 9.08
C LEU A 166 -0.40 17.58 7.78
N HIS A 167 -1.56 16.91 7.86
CA HIS A 167 -2.22 16.33 6.70
C HIS A 167 -2.74 17.40 5.74
N THR A 168 -2.23 17.39 4.51
CA THR A 168 -2.54 18.42 3.50
C THR A 168 -2.62 17.87 2.07
N GLN A 169 -2.29 16.60 1.85
CA GLN A 169 -2.16 16.03 0.51
C GLN A 169 -3.39 15.29 0.01
N TRP A 170 -4.42 15.07 0.84
CA TRP A 170 -5.69 14.54 0.34
C TRP A 170 -6.31 15.46 -0.73
N PRO A 171 -6.84 14.94 -1.85
CA PRO A 171 -7.60 15.75 -2.81
C PRO A 171 -8.94 16.15 -2.20
N GLY A 172 -9.25 17.45 -2.20
CA GLY A 172 -10.48 17.97 -1.61
C GLY A 172 -10.42 18.08 -0.08
N THR A 173 -11.57 18.02 0.58
CA THR A 173 -11.67 18.21 2.04
C THR A 173 -11.37 16.96 2.86
N GLY A 174 -11.50 15.77 2.26
CA GLY A 174 -11.35 14.49 2.97
C GLY A 174 -12.50 14.16 3.91
N MET A 175 -13.65 14.82 3.72
CA MET A 175 -14.86 14.64 4.52
C MET A 175 -16.05 14.32 3.62
N ARG A 176 -17.08 13.64 4.14
CA ARG A 176 -18.34 13.35 3.45
C ARG A 176 -18.92 14.58 2.76
N GLY A 177 -19.44 14.38 1.56
CA GLY A 177 -19.97 15.44 0.70
C GLY A 177 -18.90 16.11 -0.16
N ASP A 178 -17.62 15.82 0.06
CA ASP A 178 -16.57 16.07 -0.92
C ASP A 178 -16.57 14.95 -1.97
N PRO A 179 -16.60 15.27 -3.28
CA PRO A 179 -16.74 14.26 -4.32
C PRO A 179 -15.58 13.26 -4.38
N PHE A 180 -14.37 13.62 -3.91
CA PHE A 180 -13.22 12.71 -3.91
C PHE A 180 -13.26 11.78 -2.71
N PHE A 181 -13.68 12.29 -1.54
CA PHE A 181 -13.99 11.45 -0.40
C PHE A 181 -15.11 10.45 -0.74
N ASP A 182 -16.23 10.92 -1.29
CA ASP A 182 -17.39 10.06 -1.57
C ASP A 182 -17.04 8.98 -2.61
N GLN A 183 -16.25 9.33 -3.63
CA GLN A 183 -15.73 8.36 -4.60
C GLN A 183 -14.79 7.33 -3.96
N PHE A 184 -13.91 7.76 -3.05
CA PHE A 184 -13.02 6.86 -2.33
C PHE A 184 -13.78 5.94 -1.36
N GLN A 185 -14.76 6.48 -0.63
CA GLN A 185 -15.59 5.73 0.31
C GLN A 185 -16.31 4.56 -0.38
N GLN A 186 -16.74 4.73 -1.62
CA GLN A 186 -17.37 3.66 -2.42
C GLN A 186 -16.43 2.48 -2.72
N SER A 187 -15.11 2.67 -2.62
CA SER A 187 -14.15 1.58 -2.80
C SER A 187 -14.05 0.66 -1.59
N PHE A 188 -14.57 1.08 -0.43
CA PHE A 188 -14.56 0.24 0.76
C PHE A 188 -15.60 -0.88 0.68
N ILE A 189 -15.12 -2.12 0.75
CA ILE A 189 -15.90 -3.34 0.59
C ILE A 189 -15.71 -4.27 1.79
N PRO A 190 -16.64 -5.21 2.01
CA PRO A 190 -16.50 -6.24 3.03
C PRO A 190 -15.21 -7.03 2.90
N TYR A 191 -14.64 -7.41 4.03
CA TYR A 191 -13.44 -8.25 4.13
C TYR A 191 -13.53 -9.14 5.36
N THR A 192 -12.68 -10.16 5.43
CA THR A 192 -12.75 -11.17 6.49
C THR A 192 -12.33 -10.70 7.87
N THR A 193 -12.96 -11.25 8.91
CA THR A 193 -12.44 -11.19 10.28
C THR A 193 -11.51 -12.36 10.62
N SER A 194 -11.48 -13.40 9.78
CA SER A 194 -10.64 -14.59 9.93
C SER A 194 -9.22 -14.35 9.44
N GLN A 195 -8.46 -13.51 10.17
CA GLN A 195 -7.10 -13.11 9.81
C GLN A 195 -6.16 -14.30 9.54
N VAL A 196 -6.22 -15.36 10.35
CA VAL A 196 -5.39 -16.57 10.17
C VAL A 196 -5.68 -17.24 8.83
N SER A 197 -6.96 -17.47 8.51
CA SER A 197 -7.35 -18.11 7.25
C SER A 197 -6.96 -17.26 6.04
N GLN A 198 -7.10 -15.94 6.14
CA GLN A 198 -6.69 -15.02 5.09
C GLN A 198 -5.19 -15.05 4.84
N GLU A 199 -4.38 -15.00 5.91
CA GLU A 199 -2.93 -15.08 5.82
C GLU A 199 -2.48 -16.42 5.21
N LEU A 200 -3.04 -17.54 5.65
CA LEU A 200 -2.70 -18.87 5.09
C LEU A 200 -3.03 -18.97 3.60
N ALA A 201 -4.20 -18.47 3.18
CA ALA A 201 -4.57 -18.43 1.77
C ALA A 201 -3.61 -17.55 0.95
N MET A 202 -3.28 -16.36 1.45
CA MET A 202 -2.34 -15.45 0.80
C MET A 202 -0.92 -16.03 0.72
N ARG A 203 -0.47 -16.75 1.73
CA ARG A 203 0.84 -17.42 1.73
C ARG A 203 0.92 -18.50 0.65
N THR A 204 -0.06 -19.41 0.62
CA THR A 204 -0.11 -20.50 -0.36
C THR A 204 -0.28 -19.96 -1.79
N ALA A 205 -1.35 -19.21 -2.05
CA ALA A 205 -1.67 -18.74 -3.39
C ALA A 205 -0.72 -17.63 -3.87
N GLY A 206 -0.17 -16.83 -2.96
CA GLY A 206 0.86 -15.83 -3.27
C GLY A 206 2.17 -16.47 -3.70
N CYS A 207 2.63 -17.52 -3.01
CA CYS A 207 3.81 -18.29 -3.44
C CYS A 207 3.59 -19.01 -4.77
N GLU A 208 2.38 -19.54 -5.00
CA GLU A 208 2.01 -20.13 -6.29
C GLU A 208 2.04 -19.10 -7.42
N LEU A 209 1.46 -17.91 -7.21
CA LEU A 209 1.52 -16.80 -8.16
C LEU A 209 2.96 -16.44 -8.51
N LEU A 210 3.82 -16.26 -7.51
CA LEU A 210 5.22 -15.91 -7.72
C LEU A 210 5.99 -17.00 -8.48
N SER A 211 5.69 -18.27 -8.21
CA SER A 211 6.24 -19.40 -8.97
C SER A 211 5.80 -19.36 -10.44
N LEU A 212 4.50 -19.12 -10.70
CA LEU A 212 3.94 -19.02 -12.06
C LEU A 212 4.43 -17.80 -12.84
N ILE A 213 4.74 -16.70 -12.17
CA ILE A 213 5.41 -15.53 -12.78
C ILE A 213 6.77 -15.93 -13.33
N GLY A 214 7.47 -16.89 -12.69
CA GLY A 214 8.72 -17.45 -13.19
C GLY A 214 9.92 -16.50 -13.12
N ALA A 215 9.80 -15.42 -12.34
CA ALA A 215 10.86 -14.45 -12.10
C ALA A 215 10.81 -13.95 -10.65
N GLN A 216 11.97 -13.57 -10.10
CA GLN A 216 11.97 -12.82 -8.85
C GLN A 216 11.15 -11.54 -9.03
N SER A 217 10.32 -11.22 -8.04
CA SER A 217 9.40 -10.07 -8.09
C SER A 217 9.55 -9.19 -6.86
N TYR A 218 9.21 -7.91 -6.99
CA TYR A 218 9.02 -7.04 -5.82
C TYR A 218 7.55 -7.07 -5.42
N LEU A 219 7.30 -7.19 -4.11
CA LEU A 219 5.97 -6.95 -3.56
C LEU A 219 5.85 -5.47 -3.17
N ILE A 220 4.85 -4.78 -3.69
CA ILE A 220 4.47 -3.42 -3.27
C ILE A 220 3.17 -3.53 -2.50
N SER A 221 3.26 -3.44 -1.19
CA SER A 221 2.15 -3.67 -0.28
C SER A 221 1.71 -2.39 0.42
N HIS A 222 0.41 -2.26 0.70
CA HIS A 222 -0.14 -1.19 1.54
C HIS A 222 -0.84 -1.77 2.78
N SER A 223 -0.60 -1.20 3.96
CA SER A 223 -1.38 -1.50 5.17
C SER A 223 -1.49 -3.00 5.45
N LEU A 224 -2.69 -3.59 5.46
CA LEU A 224 -2.92 -5.05 5.62
C LEU A 224 -2.05 -5.90 4.68
N GLY A 225 -1.83 -5.45 3.45
CA GLY A 225 -1.04 -6.17 2.44
C GLY A 225 0.41 -6.46 2.88
N SER A 226 0.95 -5.67 3.80
CA SER A 226 2.31 -5.89 4.32
C SER A 226 2.41 -7.18 5.17
N LYS A 227 1.32 -7.60 5.83
CA LYS A 227 1.29 -8.86 6.58
C LYS A 227 1.45 -10.06 5.65
N PHE A 228 0.79 -10.00 4.49
CA PHE A 228 0.89 -11.04 3.47
C PHE A 228 2.31 -11.11 2.90
N ALA A 229 2.95 -9.96 2.64
CA ALA A 229 4.33 -9.91 2.18
C ALA A 229 5.32 -10.55 3.17
N ILE A 230 5.14 -10.32 4.48
CA ILE A 230 5.97 -10.99 5.51
C ILE A 230 5.77 -12.51 5.49
N GLY A 231 4.51 -12.99 5.41
CA GLY A 231 4.23 -14.43 5.33
C GLY A 231 4.85 -15.07 4.09
N ILE A 232 4.74 -14.43 2.93
CA ILE A 232 5.35 -14.91 1.67
C ILE A 232 6.88 -14.91 1.77
N SER A 233 7.47 -13.94 2.46
CA SER A 233 8.93 -13.89 2.71
C SER A 233 9.41 -15.02 3.60
N ASN A 234 8.55 -15.54 4.48
CA ASN A 234 8.85 -16.74 5.23
C ASN A 234 8.81 -17.98 4.34
N ASP A 235 7.78 -18.12 3.51
CA ASP A 235 7.46 -19.39 2.85
C ASP A 235 8.19 -19.60 1.53
N CYS A 236 8.40 -18.53 0.77
CA CYS A 236 9.05 -18.61 -0.53
C CYS A 236 9.96 -17.41 -0.84
N PRO A 237 10.93 -17.08 0.05
CA PRO A 237 11.84 -15.95 -0.12
C PRO A 237 12.62 -16.00 -1.45
N GLN A 238 12.87 -17.19 -2.01
CA GLN A 238 13.57 -17.37 -3.27
C GLN A 238 12.90 -16.67 -4.47
N HIS A 239 11.58 -16.43 -4.42
CA HIS A 239 10.85 -15.73 -5.48
C HIS A 239 10.81 -14.21 -5.29
N LEU A 240 11.40 -13.67 -4.23
CA LEU A 240 11.34 -12.26 -3.90
C LEU A 240 12.66 -11.55 -4.18
N ALA A 241 12.58 -10.45 -4.93
CA ALA A 241 13.65 -9.48 -5.04
C ALA A 241 13.64 -8.47 -3.87
N GLY A 242 12.50 -8.33 -3.18
CA GLY A 242 12.32 -7.48 -2.01
C GLY A 242 10.86 -7.12 -1.75
N ASN A 243 10.60 -6.56 -0.57
CA ASN A 243 9.29 -6.06 -0.15
C ASN A 243 9.32 -4.57 0.09
N ILE A 244 8.34 -3.87 -0.45
CA ILE A 244 8.16 -2.43 -0.35
C ILE A 244 6.80 -2.19 0.30
N ASN A 245 6.81 -1.68 1.52
CA ASN A 245 5.62 -1.61 2.36
C ASN A 245 5.29 -0.15 2.64
N VAL A 246 4.21 0.31 2.03
CA VAL A 246 3.62 1.62 2.27
C VAL A 246 2.75 1.49 3.51
N GLU A 247 3.14 2.16 4.59
CA GLU A 247 2.37 2.22 5.84
C GLU A 247 2.06 0.80 6.39
N PRO A 248 3.09 0.00 6.76
CA PRO A 248 2.94 -1.41 7.08
C PRO A 248 2.08 -1.66 8.34
N SER A 249 1.17 -2.63 8.29
CA SER A 249 0.34 -3.06 9.44
C SER A 249 0.94 -4.22 10.25
N THR A 250 2.22 -4.54 10.04
CA THR A 250 2.95 -5.64 10.68
C THR A 250 3.51 -5.23 12.04
N ILE A 251 2.70 -4.56 12.86
CA ILE A 251 3.12 -4.10 14.18
C ILE A 251 3.43 -5.27 15.14
N PRO A 252 4.58 -5.29 15.85
CA PRO A 252 4.92 -6.39 16.74
C PRO A 252 3.96 -6.57 17.91
N PHE A 253 3.31 -7.74 18.02
CA PHE A 253 2.54 -8.25 19.17
C PHE A 253 1.32 -7.46 19.68
N ARG A 254 1.23 -6.16 19.40
CA ARG A 254 0.22 -5.27 19.95
C ARG A 254 -0.16 -4.21 18.91
N ALA A 255 -1.47 -3.99 18.72
CA ALA A 255 -1.99 -2.90 17.92
C ALA A 255 -2.41 -1.73 18.81
N TYR A 256 -2.16 -0.49 18.37
CA TYR A 256 -2.52 0.71 19.12
C TYR A 256 -3.96 1.16 18.84
N GLY A 257 -4.66 1.58 19.90
CA GLY A 257 -5.91 2.29 19.78
C GLY A 257 -5.70 3.80 19.56
N TYR A 258 -6.80 4.56 19.58
CA TYR A 258 -6.76 6.02 19.46
C TYR A 258 -6.12 6.69 20.70
N GLY A 259 -6.32 6.12 21.88
CA GLY A 259 -5.65 6.55 23.11
C GLY A 259 -4.24 5.97 23.26
N LEU A 260 -3.74 5.88 24.49
CA LEU A 260 -2.49 5.17 24.81
C LEU A 260 -2.69 3.65 25.03
N THR A 261 -3.91 3.16 24.80
CA THR A 261 -4.23 1.74 24.95
C THR A 261 -3.71 0.92 23.76
N SER A 262 -3.43 -0.35 24.01
CA SER A 262 -3.07 -1.33 22.99
C SER A 262 -3.82 -2.65 23.22
N THR A 263 -4.05 -3.40 22.15
CA THR A 263 -4.66 -4.73 22.15
C THR A 263 -3.72 -5.76 21.56
N ALA A 264 -3.85 -7.03 21.91
CA ALA A 264 -3.04 -8.09 21.34
C ALA A 264 -3.27 -8.20 19.82
N ALA A 265 -2.19 -8.30 19.05
CA ALA A 265 -2.20 -8.45 17.60
C ALA A 265 -0.96 -9.23 17.17
N ASN A 266 -0.97 -9.83 15.97
CA ASN A 266 0.23 -10.48 15.40
C ASN A 266 0.98 -11.38 16.42
N PRO A 267 0.33 -12.43 16.94
CA PRO A 267 0.87 -13.29 18.00
C PRO A 267 2.24 -13.91 17.71
N TRP A 268 2.67 -13.96 16.44
CA TRP A 268 3.98 -14.47 16.01
C TRP A 268 4.98 -13.34 15.73
N GLY A 269 4.82 -12.18 16.36
CA GLY A 269 5.61 -10.99 16.13
C GLY A 269 4.99 -10.14 15.02
N LEU A 270 5.23 -10.50 13.75
CA LEU A 270 4.79 -9.71 12.60
C LEU A 270 3.51 -10.23 11.92
N THR A 271 3.08 -11.45 12.27
CA THR A 271 2.01 -12.20 11.58
C THR A 271 1.00 -12.81 12.57
N ASN A 272 -0.20 -13.13 12.07
CA ASN A 272 -1.17 -13.95 12.82
C ASN A 272 -0.89 -15.46 12.72
N THR A 273 -0.15 -15.87 11.69
CA THR A 273 0.24 -17.26 11.42
C THR A 273 1.70 -17.54 11.83
N PRO A 274 2.07 -18.80 12.12
CA PRO A 274 3.45 -19.16 12.46
C PRO A 274 4.48 -18.74 11.41
N VAL A 275 5.68 -18.41 11.87
CA VAL A 275 6.87 -18.09 11.04
C VAL A 275 8.10 -18.76 11.65
N ASP A 276 9.13 -18.95 10.84
CA ASP A 276 10.25 -19.84 11.14
C ASP A 276 11.31 -19.14 11.98
N TYR A 277 11.06 -19.08 13.29
CA TYR A 277 12.03 -18.57 14.26
C TYR A 277 13.23 -19.51 14.42
N GLU A 278 14.39 -18.91 14.68
CA GLU A 278 15.61 -19.61 15.06
C GLU A 278 16.22 -18.98 16.32
N PRO A 279 16.34 -19.73 17.45
CA PRO A 279 15.80 -21.07 17.67
C PRO A 279 14.27 -21.17 17.52
N ALA A 280 13.79 -22.36 17.14
CA ALA A 280 12.37 -22.62 16.93
C ALA A 280 11.52 -22.33 18.17
N VAL A 281 10.29 -21.85 17.93
CA VAL A 281 9.27 -21.57 18.96
C VAL A 281 8.15 -22.59 18.82
N SER A 282 7.73 -23.21 19.92
CA SER A 282 6.67 -24.21 19.94
C SER A 282 5.26 -23.62 19.84
N SER A 283 5.06 -22.38 20.28
CA SER A 283 3.77 -21.69 20.25
C SER A 283 3.93 -20.17 20.32
N ALA A 284 2.94 -19.42 19.84
CA ALA A 284 2.89 -17.98 20.04
C ALA A 284 2.97 -17.58 21.53
N ALA A 285 2.37 -18.36 22.44
CA ALA A 285 2.41 -18.08 23.87
C ALA A 285 3.84 -18.11 24.44
N GLU A 286 4.67 -19.06 23.99
CA GLU A 286 6.09 -19.12 24.36
C GLU A 286 6.83 -17.85 23.94
N LEU A 287 6.63 -17.39 22.69
CA LEU A 287 7.24 -16.15 22.20
C LEU A 287 6.77 -14.94 23.01
N ASN A 288 5.45 -14.80 23.18
CA ASN A 288 4.84 -13.65 23.88
C ASN A 288 5.24 -13.57 25.37
N ALA A 289 5.56 -14.70 26.01
CA ALA A 289 6.07 -14.71 27.39
C ALA A 289 7.43 -13.99 27.53
N THR A 290 8.15 -13.82 26.43
CA THR A 290 9.45 -13.14 26.38
C THR A 290 9.37 -11.72 25.83
N VAL A 291 8.18 -11.17 25.60
CA VAL A 291 8.00 -9.82 25.07
C VAL A 291 7.96 -8.78 26.18
N GLU A 292 8.59 -7.63 25.97
CA GLU A 292 8.55 -6.48 26.87
C GLU A 292 8.15 -5.18 26.18
N SER A 293 7.58 -4.26 26.95
CA SER A 293 7.30 -2.90 26.50
C SER A 293 8.56 -2.06 26.63
N VAL A 294 8.94 -1.37 25.55
CA VAL A 294 10.14 -0.53 25.46
C VAL A 294 9.75 0.90 25.13
N GLY A 295 10.26 1.86 25.90
CA GLY A 295 10.00 3.29 25.71
C GLY A 295 8.72 3.78 26.41
N GLU A 296 8.70 5.09 26.69
CA GLU A 296 7.56 5.76 27.31
C GLU A 296 6.53 6.19 26.24
N PRO A 297 5.26 5.75 26.33
CA PRO A 297 4.29 6.03 25.29
C PRO A 297 3.72 7.45 25.36
N SER A 298 3.59 8.07 24.20
CA SER A 298 2.80 9.27 23.96
C SER A 298 1.94 9.09 22.70
N LEU A 299 0.97 9.99 22.47
CA LEU A 299 0.22 9.98 21.20
C LEU A 299 1.10 10.33 20.00
N ALA A 300 2.21 11.05 20.21
CA ALA A 300 3.16 11.40 19.16
C ALA A 300 4.17 10.28 18.85
N HIS A 301 4.44 9.41 19.83
CA HIS A 301 5.46 8.37 19.76
C HIS A 301 5.08 7.24 20.70
N ARG A 302 4.68 6.10 20.15
CA ARG A 302 4.24 4.92 20.89
C ARG A 302 5.43 4.18 21.47
N ASN A 303 5.23 3.49 22.59
CA ASN A 303 6.16 2.46 23.05
C ASN A 303 6.21 1.31 22.03
N CYS A 304 7.18 0.41 22.13
CA CYS A 304 7.27 -0.80 21.30
C CYS A 304 7.14 -2.07 22.14
N TYR A 305 6.78 -3.18 21.50
CA TYR A 305 6.76 -4.50 22.13
C TYR A 305 7.80 -5.39 21.44
N LEU A 306 8.91 -5.68 22.12
CA LEU A 306 10.08 -6.35 21.55
C LEU A 306 10.42 -7.62 22.34
N GLN A 307 11.22 -8.52 21.76
CA GLN A 307 11.71 -9.70 22.47
C GLN A 307 12.74 -9.29 23.53
N LYS A 308 12.76 -9.99 24.67
CA LYS A 308 13.88 -9.98 25.62
C LYS A 308 15.04 -10.81 25.09
N GLU A 309 16.25 -10.52 25.57
CA GLU A 309 17.40 -11.37 25.28
C GLU A 309 17.31 -12.74 26.00
N PRO A 310 17.74 -13.85 25.38
CA PRO A 310 18.29 -13.93 24.02
C PRO A 310 17.19 -13.82 22.94
N VAL A 311 17.41 -12.95 21.96
CA VAL A 311 16.48 -12.73 20.84
C VAL A 311 16.50 -13.90 19.85
N ARG A 312 15.32 -14.38 19.46
CA ARG A 312 15.15 -15.32 18.34
C ARG A 312 15.10 -14.57 17.00
N LYS A 313 15.73 -15.15 15.99
CA LYS A 313 15.87 -14.58 14.64
C LYS A 313 14.84 -15.16 13.68
N LEU A 314 14.60 -14.48 12.57
CA LEU A 314 13.71 -14.91 11.49
C LEU A 314 14.49 -14.92 10.17
N PRO A 315 15.40 -15.89 9.95
CA PRO A 315 16.37 -15.82 8.86
C PRO A 315 15.73 -15.80 7.48
N LYS A 316 14.60 -16.49 7.27
CA LYS A 316 13.89 -16.46 5.98
C LYS A 316 13.33 -15.08 5.67
N ILE A 317 12.62 -14.46 6.62
CA ILE A 317 12.11 -13.10 6.48
C ILE A 317 13.26 -12.09 6.35
N ALA A 318 14.31 -12.25 7.16
CA ALA A 318 15.49 -11.38 7.15
C ALA A 318 16.31 -11.48 5.85
N SER A 319 16.18 -12.57 5.10
CA SER A 319 16.86 -12.75 3.80
C SER A 319 16.29 -11.88 2.68
N VAL A 320 15.06 -11.37 2.84
CA VAL A 320 14.39 -10.56 1.83
C VAL A 320 14.60 -9.07 2.12
N PRO A 321 15.12 -8.27 1.16
CA PRO A 321 15.24 -6.82 1.33
C PRO A 321 13.91 -6.17 1.68
N TYR A 322 13.90 -5.27 2.67
CA TYR A 322 12.69 -4.65 3.18
C TYR A 322 12.79 -3.13 3.14
N LEU A 323 11.77 -2.48 2.57
CA LEU A 323 11.57 -1.04 2.61
C LEU A 323 10.22 -0.72 3.27
N ALA A 324 10.22 0.22 4.22
CA ALA A 324 9.01 0.91 4.67
C ALA A 324 8.95 2.35 4.16
N LEU A 325 7.75 2.82 3.84
CA LEU A 325 7.46 4.23 3.56
C LEU A 325 6.37 4.72 4.52
N THR A 326 6.60 5.87 5.15
CA THR A 326 5.66 6.45 6.13
C THR A 326 5.46 7.94 5.87
N GLY A 327 4.19 8.35 5.79
CA GLY A 327 3.78 9.75 5.67
C GLY A 327 3.82 10.44 7.02
N GLU A 328 4.27 11.70 7.04
CA GLU A 328 4.45 12.43 8.31
C GLU A 328 3.15 12.73 9.03
N ALA A 329 2.02 12.75 8.33
CA ALA A 329 0.71 13.04 8.89
C ALA A 329 -0.12 11.77 9.16
N SER A 330 0.42 10.59 8.86
CA SER A 330 -0.24 9.32 9.15
C SER A 330 -0.04 8.91 10.60
N VAL A 331 -0.98 8.13 11.15
CA VAL A 331 -0.86 7.51 12.47
C VAL A 331 0.37 6.58 12.55
N HIS A 332 0.77 6.01 11.42
CA HIS A 332 1.93 5.12 11.32
C HIS A 332 3.24 5.79 11.75
N ILE A 333 3.40 7.11 11.57
CA ILE A 333 4.61 7.81 12.03
C ILE A 333 4.83 7.68 13.54
N THR A 334 3.75 7.43 14.28
CA THR A 334 3.79 7.29 15.75
C THR A 334 4.34 5.92 16.19
N TYR A 335 4.34 4.90 15.34
CA TYR A 335 4.70 3.53 15.73
C TYR A 335 5.51 2.69 14.73
N ASP A 336 5.66 3.11 13.47
CA ASP A 336 6.39 2.32 12.46
C ASP A 336 7.86 2.05 12.85
N HIS A 337 8.44 2.91 13.71
CA HIS A 337 9.75 2.65 14.31
C HIS A 337 9.80 1.30 15.04
N CYS A 338 8.71 0.86 15.69
CA CYS A 338 8.63 -0.44 16.33
C CYS A 338 8.72 -1.61 15.33
N ILE A 339 8.16 -1.45 14.13
CA ILE A 339 8.26 -2.45 13.05
C ILE A 339 9.71 -2.55 12.59
N ILE A 340 10.34 -1.39 12.35
CA ILE A 340 11.75 -1.30 11.93
C ILE A 340 12.68 -1.90 12.98
N ASP A 341 12.47 -1.57 14.25
CA ASP A 341 13.31 -2.06 15.34
C ASP A 341 13.14 -3.57 15.54
N TYR A 342 11.92 -4.09 15.43
CA TYR A 342 11.68 -5.53 15.49
C TYR A 342 12.31 -6.28 14.31
N LEU A 343 12.18 -5.76 13.09
CA LEU A 343 12.81 -6.34 11.89
C LEU A 343 14.34 -6.39 12.02
N LYS A 344 14.97 -5.35 12.59
CA LYS A 344 16.40 -5.38 12.95
C LYS A 344 16.67 -6.43 14.03
N GLN A 345 15.82 -6.49 15.06
CA GLN A 345 15.95 -7.42 16.18
C GLN A 345 16.02 -8.87 15.69
N VAL A 346 15.16 -9.23 14.75
CA VAL A 346 15.07 -10.59 14.18
C VAL A 346 16.11 -10.88 13.09
N GLY A 347 17.05 -9.96 12.83
CA GLY A 347 18.21 -10.16 11.96
C GLY A 347 18.11 -9.52 10.57
N GLY A 348 17.03 -8.79 10.27
CA GLY A 348 16.86 -8.08 9.00
C GLY A 348 17.64 -6.77 8.94
N GLN A 349 17.69 -6.18 7.74
CA GLN A 349 18.29 -4.86 7.47
C GLN A 349 17.26 -3.95 6.79
N PRO A 350 16.15 -3.58 7.48
CA PRO A 350 15.10 -2.78 6.89
C PRO A 350 15.57 -1.35 6.59
N GLU A 351 15.24 -0.85 5.41
CA GLU A 351 15.31 0.57 5.10
C GLU A 351 13.97 1.24 5.44
N TRP A 352 14.01 2.47 5.95
CA TRP A 352 12.82 3.24 6.29
C TRP A 352 12.92 4.64 5.70
N ILE A 353 11.98 4.96 4.81
CA ILE A 353 11.84 6.30 4.27
C ILE A 353 10.66 6.97 4.97
N LYS A 354 10.98 7.93 5.84
CA LYS A 354 9.99 8.91 6.30
C LYS A 354 9.91 10.00 5.25
N LEU A 355 8.74 10.20 4.64
CA LEU A 355 8.61 11.10 3.49
C LEU A 355 9.09 12.52 3.81
N SER A 356 8.83 13.01 5.02
CA SER A 356 9.22 14.37 5.43
C SER A 356 10.73 14.57 5.53
N GLU A 357 11.49 13.52 5.87
CA GLU A 357 12.96 13.57 5.93
C GLU A 357 13.59 13.69 4.53
N VAL A 358 12.85 13.31 3.48
CA VAL A 358 13.27 13.47 2.07
C VAL A 358 12.55 14.64 1.38
N GLY A 359 11.90 15.52 2.14
CA GLY A 359 11.29 16.75 1.65
C GLY A 359 9.86 16.61 1.10
N ILE A 360 9.26 15.42 1.15
CA ILE A 360 7.87 15.18 0.75
C ILE A 360 6.96 15.26 1.98
N LYS A 361 6.05 16.23 1.99
CA LYS A 361 5.32 16.63 3.19
C LYS A 361 3.81 16.54 3.04
N GLY A 362 3.15 16.33 4.17
CA GLY A 362 1.71 16.40 4.34
C GLY A 362 0.93 15.14 4.01
N ASN A 363 1.62 14.02 3.81
CA ASN A 363 1.03 12.76 3.42
C ASN A 363 0.46 11.96 4.60
N GLY A 364 -0.71 11.37 4.39
CA GLY A 364 -1.37 10.44 5.30
C GLY A 364 -1.23 8.98 4.85
N HIS A 365 -2.15 8.14 5.33
CA HIS A 365 -2.08 6.67 5.16
C HIS A 365 -2.20 6.22 3.70
N PHE A 366 -2.99 6.92 2.88
CA PHE A 366 -3.22 6.60 1.46
C PHE A 366 -2.36 7.45 0.54
N MET A 367 -1.07 7.61 0.87
CA MET A 367 -0.15 8.49 0.13
C MET A 367 -0.05 8.19 -1.37
N HIS A 368 -0.35 6.96 -1.81
CA HIS A 368 -0.41 6.57 -3.23
C HIS A 368 -1.64 7.10 -3.97
N LEU A 369 -2.65 7.61 -3.26
CA LEU A 369 -3.86 8.26 -3.80
C LEU A 369 -3.82 9.79 -3.66
N GLU A 370 -2.94 10.32 -2.81
CA GLU A 370 -2.86 11.74 -2.50
C GLU A 370 -2.28 12.58 -3.65
N LYS A 371 -2.41 13.91 -3.56
CA LYS A 371 -2.09 14.89 -4.63
C LYS A 371 -0.68 14.74 -5.20
N ASN A 372 0.28 14.41 -4.35
CA ASN A 372 1.69 14.22 -4.67
C ASN A 372 2.11 12.74 -4.78
N ASN A 373 1.18 11.82 -5.05
CA ASN A 373 1.47 10.39 -5.19
C ASN A 373 2.58 10.07 -6.22
N LEU A 374 2.68 10.88 -7.28
CA LEU A 374 3.70 10.75 -8.34
C LEU A 374 5.04 11.41 -7.98
N ASP A 375 5.13 12.13 -6.85
CA ASP A 375 6.42 12.52 -6.24
C ASP A 375 6.96 11.39 -5.35
N ILE A 376 6.07 10.52 -4.83
CA ILE A 376 6.43 9.38 -3.97
C ILE A 376 6.81 8.15 -4.78
N ALA A 377 6.08 7.81 -5.85
CA ALA A 377 6.38 6.63 -6.68
C ALA A 377 7.85 6.58 -7.19
N PRO A 378 8.50 7.70 -7.55
CA PRO A 378 9.93 7.74 -7.84
C PRO A 378 10.85 7.28 -6.70
N LEU A 379 10.48 7.46 -5.43
CA LEU A 379 11.28 6.97 -4.30
C LEU A 379 11.33 5.45 -4.28
N VAL A 380 10.18 4.81 -4.47
CA VAL A 380 10.05 3.35 -4.59
C VAL A 380 10.88 2.85 -5.78
N HIS A 381 10.74 3.51 -6.94
CA HIS A 381 11.54 3.16 -8.11
C HIS A 381 13.04 3.31 -7.83
N LYS A 382 13.48 4.42 -7.23
CA LYS A 382 14.89 4.66 -6.89
C LYS A 382 15.45 3.58 -5.97
N TRP A 383 14.66 3.12 -5.00
CA TRP A 383 15.07 2.01 -4.14
C TRP A 383 15.23 0.71 -4.94
N ILE A 384 14.28 0.37 -5.83
CA ILE A 384 14.41 -0.79 -6.73
C ILE A 384 15.70 -0.69 -7.57
N LYS A 385 15.98 0.48 -8.18
CA LYS A 385 17.21 0.70 -8.96
C LYS A 385 18.48 0.41 -8.14
N LYS A 386 18.48 0.82 -6.86
CA LYS A 386 19.59 0.58 -5.93
C LYS A 386 19.76 -0.91 -5.66
N GLN A 387 18.68 -1.63 -5.36
CA GLN A 387 18.75 -3.08 -5.09
C GLN A 387 19.23 -3.88 -6.30
N GLN A 388 18.85 -3.47 -7.51
CA GLN A 388 19.29 -4.13 -8.74
C GLN A 388 20.66 -3.64 -9.25
N GLN A 389 21.34 -2.76 -8.51
CA GLN A 389 22.65 -2.21 -8.87
C GLN A 389 22.70 -1.56 -10.27
N TRP A 390 21.61 -0.95 -10.74
CA TRP A 390 21.53 -0.27 -12.04
C TRP A 390 22.43 0.97 -12.19
N TRP A 391 23.32 1.21 -11.23
CA TRP A 391 24.27 2.33 -11.23
C TRP A 391 25.63 1.95 -11.82
N TRP A 392 25.69 0.84 -12.56
CA TRP A 392 26.83 0.44 -13.37
C TRP A 392 26.36 0.17 -14.80
N TRP A 393 27.18 0.66 -15.75
CA TRP A 393 27.02 0.80 -17.20
C TRP A 393 26.33 2.07 -17.68
#